data_AF-A0A8S1R4V8-F1
#
_entry.id   AF-A0A8S1R4V8-F1
#
_cell.length_a   1.000
_cell.length_b   1.000
_cell.length_c   1.000
_cell.angle_alpha   90.00
_cell.angle_beta   90.00
_cell.angle_gamma   90.00
#
_symmetry.space_group_name_H-M   'P 1'
#
loop_
_entity.id
_entity.type
_entity.pdbx_description
1 polymer ?
#
loop_
_entity_poly.entity_id
_entity_poly.type
_entity_poly.pdbx_seq_one_letter_code
_entity_poly.pdbx_strand_id
1 'polypeptide(L)'
;MYSFLTNQLIFDFQLSQQNNYWNMYQNLQQFYYPNVYGYPYVNQPQIYPQQQELIPVQSEQVQFKEDASTTQGTRRCLFETKDVVPIVSSETLEKYILMIVNEDDAVNHLIASLKNKNQFPLSSVLESLSQKQKQQHKSREELIKFCLRKALKFIFRKVQEENDKSKTNLKSAQKIFIQAIEQETKKHIILPFRKNSKNKTMNSDFLKEIFSSQIFVSYYEQFLNSLDEQILKDSKKKIAALCNKIQNKISDDKIFSFDVKRLPWSLSNIEKVKITAKEILLYSKNQNK
;
A
#
# COMPACT_ATOMS: atom_id res chain seq x y z
N MET A 1 -55.69 6.44 -14.94
CA MET A 1 -54.88 7.62 -14.58
C MET A 1 -53.49 7.14 -14.20
N TYR A 2 -52.53 7.24 -15.12
CA TYR A 2 -51.13 6.89 -14.91
C TYR A 2 -50.29 8.14 -15.19
N SER A 3 -49.42 8.54 -14.27
CA SER A 3 -48.39 9.54 -14.51
C SER A 3 -47.00 8.92 -14.27
N PHE A 4 -46.22 8.88 -15.35
CA PHE A 4 -44.83 8.49 -15.41
C PHE A 4 -43.89 9.65 -15.03
N LEU A 5 -42.85 9.29 -14.28
CA LEU A 5 -41.43 9.73 -14.31
C LEU A 5 -41.06 11.15 -14.80
N THR A 6 -40.33 11.86 -13.93
CA THR A 6 -39.29 12.85 -14.31
C THR A 6 -38.06 12.63 -13.45
N ASN A 7 -36.97 12.10 -14.02
CA ASN A 7 -35.59 12.19 -13.51
C ASN A 7 -34.59 11.77 -14.60
N GLN A 8 -34.55 12.55 -15.68
CA GLN A 8 -33.44 12.59 -16.63
C GLN A 8 -33.00 14.06 -16.68
N LEU A 9 -31.76 14.35 -16.26
CA LEU A 9 -30.90 15.49 -16.66
C LEU A 9 -29.80 15.82 -15.61
N ILE A 10 -29.04 14.84 -15.10
CA ILE A 10 -27.82 15.12 -14.30
C ILE A 10 -26.58 14.34 -14.78
N PHE A 11 -26.69 13.41 -15.75
CA PHE A 11 -25.57 12.55 -16.13
C PHE A 11 -24.74 12.96 -17.35
N ASP A 12 -25.17 13.96 -18.14
CA ASP A 12 -24.50 14.25 -19.42
C ASP A 12 -23.29 15.21 -19.32
N PHE A 13 -23.06 15.86 -18.17
CA PHE A 13 -21.97 16.83 -18.05
C PHE A 13 -20.60 16.23 -17.69
N GLN A 14 -20.51 14.96 -17.30
CA GLN A 14 -19.24 14.31 -16.91
C GLN A 14 -18.58 13.47 -18.02
N LEU A 15 -19.29 13.16 -19.11
CA LEU A 15 -18.77 12.32 -20.20
C LEU A 15 -17.89 13.08 -21.20
N SER A 16 -18.00 14.41 -21.30
CA SER A 16 -17.21 15.20 -22.25
C SER A 16 -15.76 15.49 -21.81
N GLN A 17 -15.45 15.37 -20.51
CA GLN A 17 -14.10 15.61 -19.97
C GLN A 17 -13.17 14.38 -20.06
N GLN A 18 -13.70 13.15 -20.14
CA GLN A 18 -12.86 11.93 -20.19
C GLN A 18 -12.27 11.62 -21.58
N ASN A 19 -12.85 12.17 -22.67
CA ASN A 19 -12.37 11.88 -24.03
C ASN A 19 -11.11 12.67 -24.44
N ASN A 20 -10.77 13.76 -23.73
CA ASN A 20 -9.57 14.54 -24.06
C ASN A 20 -8.26 13.93 -23.53
N TYR A 21 -8.31 13.15 -22.44
CA TYR A 21 -7.09 12.59 -21.83
C TYR A 21 -6.49 11.43 -22.65
N TRP A 22 -7.33 10.65 -23.33
CA TRP A 22 -6.88 9.51 -24.16
C TRP A 22 -6.21 9.94 -25.47
N ASN A 23 -6.68 11.01 -26.11
CA ASN A 23 -6.09 11.53 -27.35
C ASN A 23 -4.71 12.18 -27.15
N MET A 24 -4.44 12.70 -25.94
CA MET A 24 -3.13 13.28 -25.61
C MET A 24 -2.05 12.20 -25.43
N TYR A 25 -2.42 11.01 -24.93
CA TYR A 25 -1.48 9.90 -24.71
C TYR A 25 -1.08 9.18 -26.01
N GLN A 26 -1.95 9.12 -27.01
CA GLN A 26 -1.61 8.51 -28.31
C GLN A 26 -0.68 9.39 -29.16
N ASN A 27 -0.80 10.72 -29.07
CA ASN A 27 0.08 11.62 -29.82
C ASN A 27 1.52 11.65 -29.29
N LEU A 28 1.76 11.29 -28.02
CA LEU A 28 3.10 11.23 -27.44
C LEU A 28 3.91 9.99 -27.83
N GLN A 29 3.27 8.91 -28.30
CA GLN A 29 3.98 7.68 -28.69
C GLN A 29 4.49 7.69 -30.14
N GLN A 30 4.16 8.70 -30.95
CA GLN A 30 4.63 8.77 -32.34
C GLN A 30 5.96 9.51 -32.55
N PHE A 31 6.54 10.12 -31.51
CA PHE A 31 7.73 10.98 -31.68
C PHE A 31 9.08 10.37 -31.30
N TYR A 32 9.14 9.12 -30.83
CA TYR A 32 10.41 8.49 -30.49
C TYR A 32 10.41 7.03 -30.90
N TYR A 33 10.89 6.74 -32.11
CA TYR A 33 11.79 5.62 -32.45
C TYR A 33 11.85 5.45 -33.99
N PRO A 34 13.02 5.66 -34.64
CA PRO A 34 13.31 5.05 -35.92
C PRO A 34 13.99 3.68 -35.72
N ASN A 35 13.49 2.70 -36.46
CA ASN A 35 14.13 1.40 -36.72
C ASN A 35 15.48 1.57 -37.43
N VAL A 36 16.57 0.94 -36.95
CA VAL A 36 17.67 0.44 -37.81
C VAL A 36 18.38 -0.80 -37.19
N TYR A 37 18.54 -1.81 -38.03
CA TYR A 37 19.25 -3.11 -38.06
C TYR A 37 20.50 -3.43 -37.16
N GLY A 38 20.62 -4.71 -36.76
CA GLY A 38 21.67 -5.65 -37.24
C GLY A 38 22.94 -6.00 -36.41
N TYR A 39 22.96 -7.18 -35.74
CA TYR A 39 24.06 -8.15 -35.43
C TYR A 39 25.42 -7.68 -34.78
N PRO A 40 26.36 -8.58 -34.35
CA PRO A 40 26.37 -9.57 -33.26
C PRO A 40 27.41 -9.31 -32.12
N TYR A 41 27.32 -10.13 -31.05
CA TYR A 41 28.28 -10.47 -29.97
C TYR A 41 29.75 -10.01 -30.07
N VAL A 42 30.26 -9.35 -29.01
CA VAL A 42 31.60 -9.58 -28.41
C VAL A 42 31.59 -9.27 -26.89
N ASN A 43 32.17 -10.16 -26.08
CA ASN A 43 32.48 -10.01 -24.65
C ASN A 43 33.57 -8.95 -24.40
N GLN A 44 33.40 -8.05 -23.43
CA GLN A 44 34.49 -7.55 -22.56
C GLN A 44 33.93 -6.79 -21.33
N PRO A 45 34.59 -6.86 -20.15
CA PRO A 45 34.12 -6.24 -18.92
C PRO A 45 34.59 -4.78 -18.82
N GLN A 46 33.66 -3.85 -18.54
CA GLN A 46 34.03 -2.45 -18.24
C GLN A 46 34.19 -2.20 -16.75
N ILE A 47 35.40 -1.74 -16.44
CA ILE A 47 35.91 -1.17 -15.20
C ILE A 47 35.29 0.23 -15.05
N TYR A 48 34.68 0.53 -13.91
CA TYR A 48 34.27 1.90 -13.54
C TYR A 48 35.43 2.62 -12.85
N PRO A 49 35.79 3.87 -13.24
CA PRO A 49 36.63 4.72 -12.42
C PRO A 49 35.79 5.43 -11.35
N GLN A 50 36.17 5.24 -10.09
CA GLN A 50 35.80 6.09 -8.95
C GLN A 50 36.47 7.46 -9.10
N GLN A 51 35.69 8.54 -9.00
CA GLN A 51 36.24 9.85 -8.64
C GLN A 51 36.17 10.00 -7.11
N GLN A 52 37.35 10.01 -6.49
CA GLN A 52 37.57 10.47 -5.12
C GLN A 52 37.94 11.95 -5.18
N GLU A 53 37.13 12.82 -4.58
CA GLU A 53 37.57 14.17 -4.23
C GLU A 53 38.37 14.10 -2.91
N LEU A 54 39.68 14.34 -3.03
CA LEU A 54 40.61 14.60 -1.94
C LEU A 54 40.53 16.09 -1.58
N ILE A 55 40.07 16.39 -0.36
CA ILE A 55 40.24 17.72 0.25
C ILE A 55 41.61 17.72 0.97
N PRO A 56 42.52 18.67 0.70
CA PRO A 56 43.81 18.74 1.37
C PRO A 56 43.70 19.26 2.80
N VAL A 57 44.34 18.53 3.71
CA VAL A 57 44.71 19.00 5.05
C VAL A 57 45.95 19.89 4.89
N GLN A 58 45.86 21.15 5.29
CA GLN A 58 47.03 21.95 5.64
C GLN A 58 46.89 22.43 7.08
N SER A 59 47.78 21.90 7.90
CA SER A 59 48.10 22.32 9.24
C SER A 59 49.07 23.50 9.18
N GLU A 60 48.65 24.67 9.66
CA GLU A 60 49.58 25.72 10.11
C GLU A 60 49.47 25.86 11.62
N GLN A 61 50.58 25.48 12.27
CA GLN A 61 50.88 25.81 13.65
C GLN A 61 51.18 27.32 13.71
N VAL A 62 50.43 28.06 14.53
CA VAL A 62 50.91 29.33 15.08
C VAL A 62 50.76 29.28 16.59
N GLN A 63 51.91 29.17 17.23
CA GLN A 63 52.14 29.32 18.66
C GLN A 63 52.34 30.82 18.90
N PHE A 64 51.63 31.46 19.85
CA PHE A 64 52.20 32.32 20.88
C PHE A 64 51.17 33.02 21.77
N LYS A 65 51.49 32.96 23.07
CA LYS A 65 51.21 33.86 24.20
C LYS A 65 49.85 33.82 24.89
N GLU A 66 49.91 33.18 26.07
CA GLU A 66 49.12 33.51 27.25
C GLU A 66 49.23 34.99 27.60
N ASP A 67 48.09 35.60 27.94
CA ASP A 67 48.03 36.63 28.96
C ASP A 67 46.84 36.32 29.87
N ALA A 68 47.12 36.33 31.17
CA ALA A 68 46.15 36.22 32.23
C ALA A 68 45.42 37.56 32.39
N SER A 69 44.10 37.53 32.56
CA SER A 69 43.40 38.15 33.69
C SER A 69 41.90 38.43 33.43
N THR A 70 41.12 38.25 34.50
CA THR A 70 39.93 39.05 34.85
C THR A 70 38.53 38.47 34.53
N THR A 71 38.05 37.68 35.51
CA THR A 71 36.74 37.75 36.19
C THR A 71 35.42 37.45 35.48
N GLN A 72 34.73 36.46 36.07
CA GLN A 72 33.32 36.44 36.49
C GLN A 72 32.21 36.66 35.45
N GLY A 73 31.38 35.62 35.24
CA GLY A 73 30.13 35.76 34.49
C GLY A 73 29.37 34.45 34.30
N THR A 74 29.01 33.81 35.41
CA THR A 74 27.98 32.79 35.60
C THR A 74 27.23 32.26 34.36
N ARG A 75 27.56 30.99 34.04
CA ARG A 75 26.71 29.95 33.46
C ARG A 75 25.21 30.30 33.42
N ARG A 76 24.69 30.65 32.24
CA ARG A 76 23.28 30.36 31.96
C ARG A 76 23.17 28.86 31.73
N CYS A 77 22.61 28.21 32.73
CA CYS A 77 22.21 26.82 32.74
C CYS A 77 21.40 26.54 31.46
N LEU A 78 21.98 25.73 30.57
CA LEU A 78 21.23 24.92 29.63
C LEU A 78 20.19 24.17 30.46
N PHE A 79 18.92 24.56 30.35
CA PHE A 79 17.84 23.65 30.69
C PHE A 79 17.92 22.50 29.68
N GLU A 80 18.73 21.49 29.98
CA GLU A 80 18.46 20.13 29.53
C GLU A 80 17.13 19.75 30.17
N THR A 81 16.03 20.09 29.51
CA THR A 81 14.78 19.36 29.68
C THR A 81 15.11 17.93 29.30
N LYS A 82 15.38 17.09 30.30
CA LYS A 82 15.37 15.63 30.13
C LYS A 82 14.04 15.31 29.46
N ASP A 83 14.10 15.02 28.16
CA ASP A 83 12.93 14.62 27.40
C ASP A 83 12.29 13.46 28.13
N VAL A 84 11.11 13.72 28.69
CA VAL A 84 10.30 12.70 29.32
C VAL A 84 9.93 11.75 28.19
N VAL A 85 10.66 10.63 28.08
CA VAL A 85 10.39 9.57 27.10
C VAL A 85 8.90 9.26 27.21
N PRO A 86 8.10 9.49 26.14
CA PRO A 86 6.67 9.29 26.21
C PRO A 86 6.38 7.81 26.52
N ILE A 87 6.04 7.50 27.77
CA ILE A 87 5.51 6.19 28.16
C ILE A 87 4.03 6.17 27.73
N VAL A 88 3.79 6.08 26.42
CA VAL A 88 2.46 5.83 25.88
C VAL A 88 2.28 4.32 25.78
N SER A 89 1.26 3.81 26.48
CA SER A 89 0.92 2.39 26.43
C SER A 89 0.59 1.97 24.99
N SER A 90 0.90 0.72 24.65
CA SER A 90 0.63 0.16 23.32
C SER A 90 -0.85 0.31 22.92
N GLU A 91 -1.75 0.09 23.88
CA GLU A 91 -3.19 0.23 23.70
C GLU A 91 -3.62 1.66 23.33
N THR A 92 -2.99 2.66 23.96
CA THR A 92 -3.29 4.07 23.69
C THR A 92 -2.80 4.45 22.29
N LEU A 93 -1.61 3.98 21.91
CA LEU A 93 -1.07 4.21 20.57
C LEU A 93 -1.91 3.51 19.49
N GLU A 94 -2.39 2.30 19.75
CA GLU A 94 -3.29 1.58 18.86
C GLU A 94 -4.57 2.39 18.62
N LYS A 95 -5.17 2.97 19.67
CA LYS A 95 -6.34 3.85 19.55
C LYS A 95 -6.04 5.06 18.65
N TYR A 96 -4.89 5.71 18.82
CA TYR A 96 -4.51 6.86 17.99
C TYR A 96 -4.34 6.50 16.51
N ILE A 97 -3.71 5.35 16.23
CA ILE A 97 -3.57 4.84 14.86
C ILE A 97 -4.95 4.49 14.28
N LEU A 98 -5.83 3.88 15.07
CA LEU A 98 -7.20 3.58 14.65
C LEU A 98 -7.99 4.83 14.29
N MET A 99 -7.88 5.90 15.08
CA MET A 99 -8.51 7.18 14.73
C MET A 99 -8.04 7.70 13.37
N ILE A 100 -6.72 7.62 13.08
CA ILE A 100 -6.17 8.01 11.78
C ILE A 100 -6.69 7.11 10.64
N VAL A 101 -6.72 5.79 10.86
CA VAL A 101 -7.18 4.82 9.86
C VAL A 101 -8.67 4.98 9.57
N ASN A 102 -9.46 5.33 10.59
CA ASN A 102 -10.89 5.60 10.49
C ASN A 102 -11.21 7.00 9.97
N GLU A 103 -10.20 7.80 9.63
CA GLU A 103 -10.36 9.15 9.08
C GLU A 103 -11.15 10.08 10.05
N ASP A 104 -10.95 9.89 11.37
CA ASP A 104 -11.62 10.67 12.42
C ASP A 104 -11.03 12.09 12.53
N ASP A 105 -11.88 13.11 12.47
CA ASP A 105 -11.49 14.52 12.58
C ASP A 105 -10.88 14.88 13.94
N ALA A 106 -11.24 14.13 15.00
CA ALA A 106 -10.70 14.32 16.34
C ALA A 106 -9.17 14.07 16.43
N VAL A 107 -8.57 13.42 15.42
CA VAL A 107 -7.11 13.23 15.32
C VAL A 107 -6.36 14.55 15.39
N ASN A 108 -6.86 15.62 14.76
CA ASN A 108 -6.15 16.90 14.74
C ASN A 108 -6.11 17.53 16.14
N HIS A 109 -7.22 17.43 16.88
CA HIS A 109 -7.30 17.87 18.27
C HIS A 109 -6.39 17.05 19.19
N LEU A 110 -6.31 15.73 18.97
CA LEU A 110 -5.37 14.86 19.67
C LEU A 110 -3.92 15.29 19.44
N ILE A 111 -3.52 15.51 18.18
CA ILE A 111 -2.16 15.94 17.83
C ILE A 111 -1.83 17.29 18.48
N ALA A 112 -2.75 18.25 18.45
CA ALA A 112 -2.58 19.54 19.12
C ALA A 112 -2.43 19.39 20.65
N SER A 113 -3.25 18.53 21.27
CA SER A 113 -3.16 18.22 22.70
C SER A 113 -1.81 17.59 23.08
N LEU A 114 -1.27 16.71 22.24
CA LEU A 114 0.07 16.12 22.44
C LEU A 114 1.18 17.17 22.34
N LYS A 115 1.09 18.11 21.38
CA LYS A 115 2.01 19.25 21.27
C LYS A 115 1.98 20.12 22.53
N ASN A 116 0.78 20.43 23.04
CA ASN A 116 0.61 21.22 24.28
C ASN A 116 1.15 20.51 25.53
N LYS A 117 1.22 19.17 25.52
CA LYS A 117 1.83 18.36 26.59
C LYS A 117 3.33 18.11 26.38
N ASN A 118 3.97 18.83 25.45
CA ASN A 118 5.38 18.66 25.06
C ASN A 118 5.74 17.25 24.55
N GLN A 119 4.77 16.47 24.04
CA GLN A 119 5.02 15.16 23.43
C GLN A 119 5.34 15.29 21.94
N PHE A 120 6.32 16.13 21.60
CA PHE A 120 6.66 16.46 20.22
C PHE A 120 7.01 15.24 19.36
N PRO A 121 7.82 14.26 19.81
CA PRO A 121 8.18 13.10 18.99
C PRO A 121 6.95 12.29 18.54
N LEU A 122 6.03 12.01 19.47
CA LEU A 122 4.80 11.27 19.16
C LEU A 122 3.87 12.09 18.26
N SER A 123 3.68 13.38 18.55
CA SER A 123 2.80 14.24 17.76
C SER A 123 3.26 14.34 16.30
N SER A 124 4.57 14.46 16.05
CA SER A 124 5.18 14.53 14.72
C SER A 124 4.99 13.23 13.93
N VAL A 125 5.15 12.08 14.60
CA VAL A 125 4.93 10.76 13.99
C VAL A 125 3.47 10.56 13.59
N LEU A 126 2.52 10.94 14.45
CA LEU A 126 1.08 10.84 14.17
C LEU A 126 0.65 11.81 13.07
N GLU A 127 1.19 13.02 13.03
CA GLU A 127 0.96 14.00 11.97
C GLU A 127 1.45 13.47 10.61
N SER A 128 2.67 12.91 10.57
CA SER A 128 3.23 12.27 9.38
C SER A 128 2.40 11.06 8.92
N LEU A 129 1.94 10.23 9.86
CA LEU A 129 1.07 9.08 9.56
C LEU A 129 -0.27 9.56 8.98
N SER A 130 -0.89 10.56 9.59
CA SER A 130 -2.17 11.15 9.15
C SER A 130 -2.07 11.70 7.73
N GLN A 131 -1.02 12.47 7.44
CA GLN A 131 -0.78 13.00 6.09
C GLN A 131 -0.58 11.88 5.07
N LYS A 132 0.24 10.87 5.37
CA LYS A 132 0.45 9.72 4.47
C LYS A 132 -0.84 8.92 4.25
N GLN A 133 -1.68 8.78 5.28
CA GLN A 133 -2.96 8.08 5.17
C GLN A 133 -3.91 8.83 4.24
N LYS A 134 -4.01 10.16 4.37
CA LYS A 134 -4.84 11.02 3.49
C LYS A 134 -4.40 10.97 2.03
N GLN A 135 -3.09 10.89 1.78
CA GLN A 135 -2.53 10.77 0.43
C GLN A 135 -2.68 9.35 -0.16
N GLN A 136 -3.14 8.37 0.61
CA GLN A 136 -3.26 6.99 0.16
C GLN A 136 -4.51 6.80 -0.73
N HIS A 137 -4.38 7.16 -2.00
CA HIS A 137 -5.33 6.79 -3.03
C HIS A 137 -4.99 5.41 -3.60
N LYS A 138 -6.01 4.57 -3.77
CA LYS A 138 -5.89 3.26 -4.40
C LYS A 138 -6.58 3.24 -5.74
N SER A 139 -5.85 2.82 -6.77
CA SER A 139 -6.41 2.66 -8.11
C SER A 139 -7.38 1.49 -8.13
N ARG A 140 -8.34 1.51 -9.07
CA ARG A 140 -9.27 0.38 -9.26
C ARG A 140 -8.52 -0.94 -9.44
N GLU A 141 -7.41 -0.93 -10.17
CA GLU A 141 -6.58 -2.11 -10.39
C GLU A 141 -5.96 -2.64 -9.08
N GLU A 142 -5.53 -1.75 -8.17
CA GLU A 142 -5.04 -2.16 -6.84
C GLU A 142 -6.15 -2.77 -5.98
N LEU A 143 -7.37 -2.21 -6.03
CA LEU A 143 -8.54 -2.73 -5.31
C LEU A 143 -8.86 -4.15 -5.77
N ILE A 144 -9.01 -4.36 -7.08
CA ILE A 144 -9.31 -5.67 -7.64
C ILE A 144 -8.14 -6.65 -7.33
N LYS A 145 -6.87 -6.21 -7.38
CA LYS A 145 -5.70 -7.06 -7.06
C LYS A 145 -5.77 -7.53 -5.62
N PHE A 146 -6.19 -6.64 -4.72
CA PHE A 146 -6.38 -6.98 -3.32
C PHE A 146 -7.50 -8.02 -3.17
N CYS A 147 -8.68 -7.77 -3.76
CA CYS A 147 -9.81 -8.70 -3.71
C CYS A 147 -9.43 -10.09 -4.22
N LEU A 148 -8.84 -10.20 -5.42
CA LEU A 148 -8.46 -11.50 -5.98
C LEU A 148 -7.36 -12.21 -5.18
N ARG A 149 -6.35 -11.49 -4.69
CA ARG A 149 -5.29 -12.10 -3.86
C ARG A 149 -5.86 -12.67 -2.57
N LYS A 150 -6.81 -11.98 -1.95
CA LYS A 150 -7.47 -12.44 -0.72
C LYS A 150 -8.43 -13.59 -1.01
N ALA A 151 -9.22 -13.50 -2.08
CA ALA A 151 -10.11 -14.56 -2.53
C ALA A 151 -9.33 -15.85 -2.86
N LEU A 152 -8.33 -15.80 -3.74
CA LEU A 152 -7.51 -16.97 -4.08
C LEU A 152 -6.85 -17.59 -2.85
N LYS A 153 -6.34 -16.77 -1.92
CA LYS A 153 -5.78 -17.28 -0.67
C LYS A 153 -6.83 -17.96 0.22
N PHE A 154 -8.05 -17.42 0.26
CA PHE A 154 -9.18 -18.03 0.96
C PHE A 154 -9.56 -19.37 0.31
N ILE A 155 -9.71 -19.39 -1.02
CA ILE A 155 -10.07 -20.56 -1.80
C ILE A 155 -9.05 -21.69 -1.62
N PHE A 156 -7.75 -21.39 -1.75
CA PHE A 156 -6.71 -22.40 -1.58
C PHE A 156 -6.69 -22.97 -0.16
N ARG A 157 -7.07 -22.18 0.84
CA ARG A 157 -7.26 -22.69 2.19
C ARG A 157 -8.47 -23.61 2.25
N LYS A 158 -9.62 -23.23 1.70
CA LYS A 158 -10.83 -24.06 1.65
C LYS A 158 -10.59 -25.41 0.98
N VAL A 159 -9.98 -25.40 -0.21
CA VAL A 159 -9.58 -26.61 -0.92
C VAL A 159 -8.62 -27.46 -0.08
N GLN A 160 -7.70 -26.83 0.66
CA GLN A 160 -6.83 -27.54 1.60
C GLN A 160 -7.60 -28.18 2.76
N GLU A 161 -8.64 -27.52 3.30
CA GLU A 161 -9.46 -28.07 4.39
C GLU A 161 -10.28 -29.29 3.92
N GLU A 162 -10.80 -29.23 2.70
CA GLU A 162 -11.61 -30.28 2.08
C GLU A 162 -10.78 -31.52 1.69
N ASN A 163 -9.49 -31.35 1.38
CA ASN A 163 -8.58 -32.41 0.94
C ASN A 163 -7.61 -32.88 2.04
N ASP A 164 -8.02 -32.78 3.31
CA ASP A 164 -7.23 -33.10 4.52
C ASP A 164 -5.98 -32.21 4.70
N LYS A 165 -6.07 -31.31 5.70
CA LYS A 165 -5.02 -30.32 6.05
C LYS A 165 -3.66 -30.95 6.34
N SER A 166 -3.62 -32.19 6.80
CA SER A 166 -2.39 -32.88 7.21
C SER A 166 -1.56 -33.36 6.01
N LYS A 167 -2.20 -33.67 4.88
CA LYS A 167 -1.56 -34.22 3.67
C LYS A 167 -1.44 -33.20 2.56
N THR A 168 -2.39 -32.27 2.47
CA THR A 168 -2.43 -31.27 1.40
C THR A 168 -1.78 -29.97 1.87
N ASN A 169 -0.69 -29.55 1.22
CA ASN A 169 -0.12 -28.22 1.43
C ASN A 169 -0.80 -27.17 0.52
N LEU A 170 -0.59 -25.88 0.79
CA LEU A 170 -1.25 -24.80 0.04
C LEU A 170 -0.89 -24.78 -1.46
N LYS A 171 0.31 -25.25 -1.84
CA LYS A 171 0.72 -25.35 -3.26
C LYS A 171 -0.04 -26.48 -3.96
N SER A 172 -0.23 -27.61 -3.28
CA SER A 172 -1.03 -28.73 -3.79
C SER A 172 -2.50 -28.33 -3.93
N ALA A 173 -3.08 -27.68 -2.91
CA ALA A 173 -4.44 -27.15 -2.98
C ALA A 173 -4.64 -26.17 -4.15
N GLN A 174 -3.64 -25.29 -4.39
CA GLN A 174 -3.65 -24.43 -5.57
C GLN A 174 -3.66 -25.21 -6.88
N LYS A 175 -2.86 -26.28 -7.00
CA LYS A 175 -2.84 -27.12 -8.21
C LYS A 175 -4.18 -27.82 -8.44
N ILE A 176 -4.74 -28.42 -7.39
CA ILE A 176 -6.05 -29.10 -7.41
C ILE A 176 -7.14 -28.11 -7.88
N PHE A 177 -7.16 -26.93 -7.28
CA PHE A 177 -8.12 -25.89 -7.64
C PHE A 177 -8.01 -25.44 -9.10
N ILE A 178 -6.78 -25.14 -9.56
CA ILE A 178 -6.57 -24.71 -10.94
C ILE A 178 -6.98 -25.83 -11.91
N GLN A 179 -6.61 -27.09 -11.66
CA GLN A 179 -7.03 -28.21 -12.49
C GLN A 179 -8.55 -28.35 -12.56
N ALA A 180 -9.25 -28.17 -11.44
CA ALA A 180 -10.72 -28.23 -11.41
C ALA A 180 -11.35 -27.14 -12.28
N ILE A 181 -10.83 -25.90 -12.22
CA ILE A 181 -11.31 -24.81 -13.09
C ILE A 181 -10.98 -25.08 -14.56
N GLU A 182 -9.78 -25.56 -14.87
CA GLU A 182 -9.36 -25.81 -16.25
C GLU A 182 -10.20 -26.94 -16.88
N GLN A 183 -10.57 -27.96 -16.10
CA GLN A 183 -11.49 -29.01 -16.53
C GLN A 183 -12.89 -28.47 -16.82
N GLU A 184 -13.40 -27.57 -15.97
CA GLU A 184 -14.72 -26.96 -16.14
C GLU A 184 -14.77 -26.00 -17.35
N THR A 185 -13.79 -25.12 -17.46
CA THR A 185 -13.76 -24.03 -18.46
C THR A 185 -13.15 -24.45 -19.80
N LYS A 186 -12.46 -25.61 -19.85
CA LYS A 186 -11.66 -26.07 -21.00
C LYS A 186 -10.61 -25.06 -21.46
N LYS A 187 -10.18 -24.17 -20.56
CA LYS A 187 -9.15 -23.14 -20.81
C LYS A 187 -8.02 -23.30 -19.80
N HIS A 188 -6.80 -23.00 -20.21
CA HIS A 188 -5.64 -23.03 -19.34
C HIS A 188 -5.51 -21.70 -18.58
N ILE A 189 -5.70 -21.72 -17.26
CA ILE A 189 -5.77 -20.50 -16.46
C ILE A 189 -4.39 -20.15 -15.90
N ILE A 190 -3.85 -19.02 -16.36
CA ILE A 190 -2.63 -18.44 -15.82
C ILE A 190 -2.98 -17.33 -14.82
N LEU A 191 -2.75 -17.61 -13.53
CA LEU A 191 -2.94 -16.59 -12.49
C LEU A 191 -2.00 -15.39 -12.73
N PRO A 192 -2.54 -14.16 -12.83
CA PRO A 192 -1.73 -12.96 -13.03
C PRO A 192 -0.86 -12.68 -11.80
N PHE A 193 0.16 -11.84 -11.97
CA PHE A 193 1.07 -11.39 -10.89
C PHE A 193 2.01 -12.45 -10.29
N ARG A 194 2.24 -13.58 -10.97
CA ARG A 194 3.40 -14.42 -10.65
C ARG A 194 4.69 -13.76 -11.13
N LYS A 195 5.81 -14.01 -10.44
CA LYS A 195 7.14 -13.43 -10.73
C LYS A 195 7.56 -13.60 -12.21
N ASN A 196 7.05 -14.67 -12.87
CA ASN A 196 7.35 -15.01 -14.26
C ASN A 196 6.11 -14.93 -15.19
N SER A 197 5.00 -14.33 -14.77
CA SER A 197 3.83 -14.18 -15.65
C SER A 197 4.09 -13.10 -16.69
N LYS A 198 3.90 -13.41 -17.98
CA LYS A 198 3.85 -12.41 -19.07
C LYS A 198 2.67 -11.46 -18.89
N ASN A 199 1.56 -11.95 -18.33
CA ASN A 199 0.40 -11.13 -18.01
C ASN A 199 0.56 -10.50 -16.62
N LYS A 200 1.00 -9.24 -16.59
CA LYS A 200 1.24 -8.44 -15.38
C LYS A 200 0.09 -7.48 -15.05
N THR A 201 -0.93 -7.42 -15.89
CA THR A 201 -2.04 -6.48 -15.78
C THR A 201 -3.32 -7.28 -15.59
N MET A 202 -4.22 -6.76 -14.77
CA MET A 202 -5.54 -7.37 -14.67
C MET A 202 -6.40 -6.89 -15.85
N ASN A 203 -6.29 -7.58 -16.98
CA ASN A 203 -7.22 -7.31 -18.06
C ASN A 203 -8.61 -7.82 -17.66
N SER A 204 -9.66 -7.14 -18.15
CA SER A 204 -11.04 -7.58 -18.01
C SER A 204 -11.25 -9.01 -18.51
N ASP A 205 -10.42 -9.46 -19.45
CA ASP A 205 -10.54 -10.80 -20.04
C ASP A 205 -10.18 -11.90 -19.05
N PHE A 206 -9.13 -11.71 -18.23
CA PHE A 206 -8.83 -12.65 -17.15
C PHE A 206 -9.97 -12.71 -16.12
N LEU A 207 -10.56 -11.55 -15.78
CA LEU A 207 -11.71 -11.52 -14.87
C LEU A 207 -12.90 -12.29 -15.47
N LYS A 208 -13.23 -12.05 -16.74
CA LYS A 208 -14.28 -12.81 -17.44
C LYS A 208 -13.97 -14.30 -17.45
N GLU A 209 -12.73 -14.68 -17.73
CA GLU A 209 -12.32 -16.07 -17.80
C GLU A 209 -12.39 -16.79 -16.46
N ILE A 210 -11.87 -16.20 -15.39
CA ILE A 210 -11.90 -16.86 -14.08
C ILE A 210 -13.32 -16.89 -13.49
N PHE A 211 -14.12 -15.85 -13.71
CA PHE A 211 -15.51 -15.79 -13.26
C PHE A 211 -16.50 -16.56 -14.16
N SER A 212 -16.06 -17.16 -15.28
CA SER A 212 -16.89 -18.11 -16.04
C SER A 212 -16.92 -19.50 -15.38
N SER A 213 -16.04 -19.78 -14.42
CA SER A 213 -16.06 -21.02 -13.64
C SER A 213 -17.05 -20.92 -12.49
N GLN A 214 -18.03 -21.82 -12.45
CA GLN A 214 -18.98 -21.92 -11.36
C GLN A 214 -18.29 -22.35 -10.06
N ILE A 215 -17.23 -23.18 -10.16
CA ILE A 215 -16.39 -23.55 -9.01
C ILE A 215 -15.76 -22.29 -8.40
N PHE A 216 -15.14 -21.44 -9.21
CA PHE A 216 -14.56 -20.19 -8.72
C PHE A 216 -15.62 -19.27 -8.11
N VAL A 217 -16.76 -19.08 -8.79
CA VAL A 217 -17.85 -18.21 -8.31
C VAL A 217 -18.38 -18.67 -6.96
N SER A 218 -18.63 -19.97 -6.79
CA SER A 218 -19.14 -20.53 -5.53
C SER A 218 -18.21 -20.23 -4.34
N TYR A 219 -16.91 -20.47 -4.47
CA TYR A 219 -15.99 -20.12 -3.39
C TYR A 219 -15.80 -18.60 -3.26
N TYR A 220 -15.91 -17.84 -4.33
CA TYR A 220 -15.81 -16.38 -4.29
C TYR A 220 -16.97 -15.77 -3.50
N GLU A 221 -18.20 -16.27 -3.66
CA GLU A 221 -19.36 -15.86 -2.87
C GLU A 221 -19.17 -16.18 -1.38
N GLN A 222 -18.63 -17.37 -1.06
CA GLN A 222 -18.26 -17.70 0.32
C GLN A 222 -17.17 -16.76 0.87
N PHE A 223 -16.19 -16.39 0.04
CA PHE A 223 -15.17 -15.42 0.41
C PHE A 223 -15.80 -14.06 0.74
N LEU A 224 -16.78 -13.58 -0.04
CA LEU A 224 -17.46 -12.30 0.20
C LEU A 224 -18.12 -12.26 1.59
N ASN A 225 -18.68 -13.38 2.05
CA ASN A 225 -19.26 -13.48 3.40
C ASN A 225 -18.23 -13.31 4.53
N SER A 226 -16.94 -13.53 4.25
CA SER A 226 -15.83 -13.38 5.19
C SER A 226 -14.93 -12.16 4.90
N LEU A 227 -15.29 -11.33 3.91
CA LEU A 227 -14.42 -10.24 3.43
C LEU A 227 -14.07 -9.26 4.54
N ASP A 228 -15.05 -8.89 5.36
CA ASP A 228 -14.88 -7.94 6.46
C ASP A 228 -13.91 -8.48 7.52
N GLU A 229 -14.01 -9.76 7.88
CA GLU A 229 -13.06 -10.41 8.79
C GLU A 229 -11.64 -10.43 8.22
N GLN A 230 -11.50 -10.68 6.91
CA GLN A 230 -10.19 -10.69 6.24
C GLN A 230 -9.55 -9.29 6.22
N ILE A 231 -10.35 -8.24 6.02
CA ILE A 231 -9.90 -6.85 6.06
C ILE A 231 -9.50 -6.47 7.48
N LEU A 232 -10.33 -6.78 8.49
CA LEU A 232 -10.04 -6.52 9.89
C LEU A 232 -8.76 -7.23 10.34
N LYS A 233 -8.57 -8.49 9.97
CA LYS A 233 -7.35 -9.24 10.27
C LYS A 233 -6.10 -8.64 9.63
N ASP A 234 -6.19 -8.17 8.38
CA ASP A 234 -5.08 -7.48 7.71
C ASP A 234 -4.76 -6.15 8.38
N SER A 235 -5.79 -5.39 8.76
CA SER A 235 -5.68 -4.11 9.45
C SER A 235 -5.01 -4.27 10.82
N LYS A 236 -5.54 -5.15 11.68
CA LYS A 236 -4.96 -5.45 13.01
C LYS A 236 -3.48 -5.80 12.93
N LYS A 237 -3.10 -6.66 11.98
CA LYS A 237 -1.69 -7.04 11.79
C LYS A 237 -0.80 -5.85 11.44
N LYS A 238 -1.28 -4.94 10.61
CA LYS A 238 -0.51 -3.75 10.19
C LYS A 238 -0.46 -2.69 11.27
N ILE A 239 -1.56 -2.49 12.01
CA ILE A 239 -1.61 -1.57 13.16
C ILE A 239 -0.64 -2.04 14.24
N ALA A 240 -0.65 -3.32 14.62
CA ALA A 240 0.32 -3.85 15.58
C ALA A 240 1.78 -3.64 15.12
N ALA A 241 2.07 -3.84 13.83
CA ALA A 241 3.39 -3.56 13.28
C ALA A 241 3.77 -2.07 13.31
N LEU A 242 2.79 -1.17 13.13
CA LEU A 242 2.99 0.27 13.28
C LEU A 242 3.24 0.64 14.74
N CYS A 243 2.45 0.13 15.69
CA CYS A 243 2.65 0.36 17.13
C CYS A 243 4.08 0.03 17.54
N ASN A 244 4.55 -1.18 17.21
CA ASN A 244 5.91 -1.62 17.55
C ASN A 244 6.98 -0.71 16.93
N LYS A 245 6.79 -0.29 15.67
CA LYS A 245 7.75 0.60 15.00
C LYS A 245 7.80 1.99 15.63
N ILE A 246 6.65 2.54 16.00
CA ILE A 246 6.56 3.86 16.61
C ILE A 246 7.13 3.82 18.03
N GLN A 247 6.79 2.81 18.83
CA GLN A 247 7.34 2.63 20.17
C GLN A 247 8.86 2.53 20.17
N ASN A 248 9.43 1.65 19.35
CA ASN A 248 10.89 1.51 19.25
C ASN A 248 11.57 2.82 18.86
N LYS A 249 10.94 3.63 18.00
CA LYS A 249 11.50 4.90 17.55
C LYS A 249 11.45 6.00 18.60
N ILE A 250 10.36 6.06 19.37
CA ILE A 250 10.24 7.00 20.50
C ILE A 250 11.26 6.66 21.58
N SER A 251 11.57 5.37 21.79
CA SER A 251 12.59 4.93 22.75
C SER A 251 14.04 5.19 22.29
N ASP A 252 14.31 5.13 20.99
CA ASP A 252 15.67 5.23 20.43
C ASP A 252 16.13 6.68 20.12
N ASP A 253 15.26 7.69 20.31
CA ASP A 253 15.50 9.11 19.99
C ASP A 253 16.05 9.39 18.57
N LYS A 254 15.74 8.50 17.63
CA LYS A 254 16.17 8.61 16.22
C LYS A 254 15.10 9.31 15.40
N ILE A 255 15.52 10.18 14.47
CA ILE A 255 14.65 10.77 13.44
C ILE A 255 13.79 9.66 12.81
N PHE A 256 12.48 9.86 12.86
CA PHE A 256 11.52 8.90 12.34
C PHE A 256 11.48 8.97 10.81
N SER A 257 12.24 8.10 10.14
CA SER A 257 12.00 7.85 8.73
C SER A 257 10.79 6.93 8.59
N PHE A 258 9.75 7.44 7.95
CA PHE A 258 8.50 6.72 7.73
C PHE A 258 8.67 5.69 6.59
N ASP A 259 9.54 4.71 6.77
CA ASP A 259 9.78 3.58 5.84
C ASP A 259 8.82 2.41 6.12
N VAL A 260 7.55 2.73 6.33
CA VAL A 260 6.49 1.72 6.39
C VAL A 260 5.96 1.56 4.97
N LYS A 261 6.47 0.52 4.28
CA LYS A 261 6.08 0.22 2.89
C LYS A 261 4.57 0.05 2.67
N ARG A 262 3.79 -0.29 3.71
CA ARG A 262 2.35 -0.58 3.56
C ARG A 262 1.48 -0.11 4.74
N LEU A 263 0.69 0.92 4.45
CA LEU A 263 -0.58 1.35 5.04
C LEU A 263 -1.56 0.27 5.57
N PRO A 264 -2.15 0.33 6.79
CA PRO A 264 -3.52 -0.15 6.95
C PRO A 264 -4.45 0.52 5.91
N TRP A 265 -5.48 -0.19 5.49
CA TRP A 265 -6.48 0.38 4.59
C TRP A 265 -7.31 1.40 5.37
N SER A 266 -7.45 2.62 4.84
CA SER A 266 -8.36 3.60 5.43
C SER A 266 -9.80 3.16 5.29
N LEU A 267 -10.70 3.71 6.11
CA LEU A 267 -12.14 3.41 6.06
C LEU A 267 -12.70 3.60 4.64
N SER A 268 -12.45 4.75 4.02
CA SER A 268 -12.88 5.01 2.64
C SER A 268 -12.37 3.98 1.63
N ASN A 269 -11.12 3.52 1.77
CA ASN A 269 -10.57 2.50 0.88
C ASN A 269 -11.15 1.10 1.17
N ILE A 270 -11.51 0.79 2.43
CA ILE A 270 -12.20 -0.45 2.80
C ILE A 270 -13.57 -0.51 2.10
N GLU A 271 -14.34 0.58 2.13
CA GLU A 271 -15.64 0.65 1.46
C GLU A 271 -15.50 0.45 -0.05
N LYS A 272 -14.51 1.10 -0.68
CA LYS A 272 -14.18 0.89 -2.09
C LYS A 272 -13.82 -0.56 -2.41
N VAL A 273 -13.08 -1.25 -1.53
CA VAL A 273 -12.80 -2.68 -1.67
C VAL A 273 -14.09 -3.50 -1.64
N LYS A 274 -15.00 -3.23 -0.70
CA LYS A 274 -16.28 -3.95 -0.60
C LYS A 274 -17.14 -3.77 -1.85
N ILE A 275 -17.25 -2.53 -2.35
CA ILE A 275 -17.96 -2.21 -3.58
C ILE A 275 -17.31 -2.95 -4.76
N THR A 276 -15.98 -2.81 -4.92
CA THR A 276 -15.21 -3.46 -5.99
C THR A 276 -15.37 -4.98 -5.96
N ALA A 277 -15.37 -5.60 -4.77
CA ALA A 277 -15.54 -7.05 -4.63
C ALA A 277 -16.90 -7.52 -5.14
N LYS A 278 -17.97 -6.75 -4.88
CA LYS A 278 -19.31 -7.03 -5.42
C LYS A 278 -19.39 -6.75 -6.92
N GLU A 279 -18.76 -5.68 -7.41
CA GLU A 279 -18.71 -5.36 -8.83
C GLU A 279 -18.05 -6.48 -9.64
N ILE A 280 -16.92 -7.03 -9.18
CA ILE A 280 -16.23 -8.06 -9.96
C ILE A 280 -16.99 -9.39 -10.00
N LEU A 281 -17.89 -9.65 -9.04
CA LEU A 281 -18.81 -10.78 -9.14
C LEU A 281 -19.76 -10.64 -10.34
N LEU A 282 -20.05 -9.43 -10.83
CA LEU A 282 -20.91 -9.24 -12.00
C LEU A 282 -20.32 -9.81 -13.29
N TYR A 283 -19.02 -10.08 -13.34
CA TYR A 283 -18.40 -10.78 -14.47
C TYR A 283 -18.91 -12.21 -14.65
N SER A 284 -19.49 -12.84 -13.61
CA SER A 284 -20.15 -14.15 -13.77
C SER A 284 -21.55 -14.02 -14.40
N LYS A 285 -22.27 -12.93 -14.13
CA LYS A 285 -23.65 -12.71 -14.62
C LYS A 285 -23.69 -12.24 -16.07
N ASN A 286 -22.68 -11.50 -16.51
CA ASN A 286 -22.58 -10.96 -17.87
C ASN A 286 -22.12 -12.00 -18.92
N GLN A 287 -22.02 -13.28 -18.56
CA GLN A 287 -21.69 -14.38 -19.47
C GLN A 287 -22.95 -15.03 -20.10
N ASN A 288 -24.13 -14.74 -19.54
CA ASN A 288 -25.42 -15.33 -19.97
C ASN A 288 -26.22 -14.41 -20.91
N LYS A 289 -25.56 -13.43 -21.55
CA LYS A 289 -26.12 -12.58 -22.60
C LYS A 289 -25.23 -12.66 -23.82
#